data_AF-A0A7S1E5G2-F1
#
_entry.id   AF-A0A7S1E5G2-F1
#
_cell.length_a   1.000
_cell.length_b   1.000
_cell.length_c   1.000
_cell.angle_alpha   90.00
_cell.angle_beta   90.00
_cell.angle_gamma   90.00
#
_symmetry.space_group_name_H-M   'P 1'
#
loop_
_entity.id
_entity.type
_entity.pdbx_description
1 polymer ?
#
loop_
_entity_poly.entity_id
_entity_poly.type
_entity_poly.pdbx_seq_one_letter_code
_entity_poly.pdbx_strand_id
1 'polypeptide(L)'
;YNTESQGSWDLCLQNPDALFTAIEVNVPMLMSPLAMISRALPFGAVQELYYQGVYPMRIRGGPLQSTTGQDTLFEVSKKDYVEKSVLMATPIIFQKRAAPSATCPYNFSTSFLARQQEQAAEKCAPPLVCPDAALNASGATMSCQGGMIESGKVFGLLPQEFGGEIGYADFLFSITDQAFVFRDGELFPTEAFVDSLTQAVSIILVFFTPQYGITTVLSVDADLSKSVSADVSVSIRHFAILEGSKLVAYVVVQSLVLISVCLKIFDVASVLRDFYTHWRKDYSLPNGTAFATVCLDLVSIIVTVAVVGVRIPAKWGSAAVVNRTLGNLSEIPWTSSTTPVSEKKSIFFSNVQDLLSAIDQEEAVDNFLNIVLITTLIRVIQSTSLHPRLALLTGTISQAMDDFWHSALLIMLIMGSFAGIGTWRFGSELEMFGTWEMSMQTLFMLTLGHFDDI
;
A
#
# COMPACT_ATOMS: atom_id res chain seq x y z
N TYR A 1 53.00 -44.58 26.72
CA TYR A 1 52.75 -44.59 25.27
C TYR A 1 51.98 -43.33 24.92
N ASN A 2 52.67 -42.43 24.22
CA ASN A 2 52.26 -41.25 23.45
C ASN A 2 51.13 -40.33 23.93
N THR A 3 51.57 -39.14 24.32
CA THR A 3 50.87 -37.85 24.28
C THR A 3 50.78 -37.35 22.83
N GLU A 4 49.57 -37.06 22.33
CA GLU A 4 49.36 -36.18 21.18
C GLU A 4 48.77 -34.86 21.66
N SER A 5 49.54 -33.79 21.45
CA SER A 5 49.22 -32.41 21.76
C SER A 5 48.18 -31.88 20.78
N GLN A 6 47.06 -31.39 21.32
CA GLN A 6 46.20 -30.43 20.63
C GLN A 6 47.04 -29.19 20.29
N GLY A 7 47.26 -28.95 19.00
CA GLY A 7 47.89 -27.73 18.51
C GLY A 7 46.97 -26.54 18.74
N SER A 8 47.47 -25.55 19.47
CA SER A 8 46.92 -24.20 19.53
C SER A 8 46.85 -23.61 18.13
N TRP A 9 45.66 -23.27 17.65
CA TRP A 9 45.53 -22.37 16.50
C TRP A 9 45.62 -20.94 17.05
N ASP A 10 46.85 -20.42 17.13
CA ASP A 10 47.09 -19.02 17.46
C ASP A 10 46.55 -18.13 16.33
N LEU A 11 45.29 -17.71 16.44
CA LEU A 11 44.69 -16.60 15.69
C LEU A 11 45.29 -15.26 16.19
N CYS A 12 46.59 -15.10 16.03
CA CYS A 12 47.29 -13.85 16.30
C CYS A 12 47.31 -12.99 15.04
N LEU A 13 46.66 -11.81 15.10
CA LEU A 13 46.62 -10.74 14.09
C LEU A 13 48.00 -10.20 13.64
N GLN A 14 49.09 -10.70 14.21
CA GLN A 14 50.46 -10.24 13.95
C GLN A 14 51.41 -11.34 13.46
N ASN A 15 50.91 -12.55 13.15
CA ASN A 15 51.76 -13.58 12.57
C ASN A 15 51.84 -13.40 11.04
N PRO A 16 52.99 -13.02 10.46
CA PRO A 16 53.15 -12.85 9.01
C PRO A 16 53.05 -14.17 8.23
N ASP A 17 53.13 -15.32 8.91
CA ASP A 17 52.99 -16.65 8.33
C ASP A 17 51.54 -17.17 8.35
N ALA A 18 50.62 -16.46 9.02
CA ALA A 18 49.21 -16.79 9.03
C ALA A 18 48.54 -16.26 7.75
N LEU A 19 48.41 -17.15 6.77
CA LEU A 19 47.65 -16.92 5.55
C LEU A 19 46.16 -16.67 5.90
N PHE A 20 45.65 -15.46 5.69
CA PHE A 20 44.23 -15.16 5.80
C PHE A 20 43.44 -16.02 4.79
N THR A 21 42.57 -16.91 5.29
CA THR A 21 41.75 -17.84 4.48
C THR A 21 40.25 -17.50 4.43
N ALA A 22 39.85 -16.27 4.74
CA ALA A 22 38.44 -15.90 4.65
C ALA A 22 38.22 -14.52 4.01
N ILE A 23 37.98 -14.54 2.70
CA ILE A 23 37.07 -13.60 2.05
C ILE A 23 35.85 -14.44 1.69
N GLU A 24 34.77 -14.28 2.44
CA GLU A 24 33.50 -14.95 2.13
C GLU A 24 32.84 -14.17 0.99
N VAL A 25 32.92 -14.69 -0.22
CA VAL A 25 32.13 -14.18 -1.34
C VAL A 25 30.88 -15.03 -1.43
N ASN A 26 29.71 -14.41 -1.27
CA ASN A 26 28.38 -15.04 -1.28
C ASN A 26 27.95 -15.60 -2.65
N VAL A 27 28.92 -15.88 -3.54
CA VAL A 27 28.74 -16.48 -4.86
C VAL A 27 29.88 -17.47 -5.03
N PRO A 28 29.68 -18.68 -5.60
CA PRO A 28 30.78 -19.61 -5.87
C PRO A 28 31.72 -19.04 -6.93
N MET A 29 32.64 -18.18 -6.49
CA MET A 29 33.70 -17.60 -7.29
C MET A 29 35.02 -18.26 -6.88
N LEU A 30 35.63 -18.97 -7.81
CA LEU A 30 37.01 -19.45 -7.67
C LEU A 30 37.96 -18.26 -7.84
N MET A 31 38.38 -17.66 -6.72
CA MET A 31 39.47 -16.68 -6.72
C MET A 31 40.82 -17.38 -6.57
N SER A 32 41.82 -16.88 -7.29
CA SER A 32 43.21 -17.20 -7.00
C SER A 32 43.54 -16.80 -5.54
N PRO A 33 44.39 -17.53 -4.82
CA PRO A 33 44.76 -17.19 -3.46
C PRO A 33 45.33 -15.77 -3.39
N LEU A 34 44.67 -14.88 -2.64
CA LEU A 34 45.14 -13.52 -2.39
C LEU A 34 45.95 -13.51 -1.09
N ALA A 35 47.20 -13.04 -1.17
CA ALA A 35 48.01 -12.75 0.01
C ALA A 35 47.88 -11.27 0.34
N MET A 36 47.23 -10.96 1.47
CA MET A 36 47.13 -9.59 1.98
C MET A 36 48.19 -9.36 3.04
N ILE A 37 48.91 -8.23 2.93
CA ILE A 37 49.93 -7.82 3.89
C ILE A 37 49.43 -6.54 4.55
N SER A 38 49.40 -6.52 5.88
CA SER A 38 48.80 -5.43 6.68
C SER A 38 49.52 -4.09 6.63
N ARG A 39 50.67 -4.01 5.93
CA ARG A 39 51.48 -2.80 5.80
C ARG A 39 52.02 -2.65 4.38
N ALA A 40 52.14 -1.41 3.92
CA ALA A 40 52.82 -1.10 2.67
C ALA A 40 54.30 -1.51 2.78
N LEU A 41 54.74 -2.43 1.93
CA LEU A 41 56.13 -2.87 1.87
C LEU A 41 56.91 -2.04 0.84
N PRO A 42 58.21 -1.77 1.09
CA PRO A 42 59.06 -1.16 0.08
C PRO A 42 59.19 -2.08 -1.14
N PHE A 43 59.37 -1.49 -2.33
CA PHE A 43 59.36 -2.21 -3.61
C PHE A 43 60.28 -3.44 -3.63
N GLY A 44 61.49 -3.32 -3.07
CA GLY A 44 62.44 -4.44 -2.98
C GLY A 44 61.93 -5.63 -2.17
N ALA A 45 61.22 -5.37 -1.07
CA ALA A 45 60.65 -6.43 -0.24
C ALA A 45 59.44 -7.11 -0.91
N VAL A 46 58.64 -6.35 -1.67
CA VAL A 46 57.55 -6.92 -2.50
C VAL A 46 58.13 -7.82 -3.58
N GLN A 47 59.20 -7.38 -4.24
CA GLN A 47 59.87 -8.15 -5.28
C GLN A 47 60.51 -9.43 -4.74
N GLU A 48 61.11 -9.37 -3.54
CA GLU A 48 61.68 -10.54 -2.88
C GLU A 48 60.60 -11.55 -2.48
N LEU A 49 59.49 -11.10 -1.88
CA LEU A 49 58.33 -11.95 -1.57
C LEU A 49 57.72 -12.57 -2.83
N TYR A 50 57.65 -11.81 -3.92
CA TYR A 50 57.23 -12.33 -5.21
C TYR A 50 58.13 -13.48 -5.66
N TYR A 51 59.45 -13.29 -5.70
CA TYR A 51 60.38 -14.35 -6.13
C TYR A 51 60.39 -15.57 -5.20
N GLN A 52 60.24 -15.39 -3.89
CA GLN A 52 60.09 -16.49 -2.94
C GLN A 52 58.78 -17.26 -3.16
N GLY A 53 57.70 -16.55 -3.50
CA GLY A 53 56.39 -17.12 -3.81
C GLY A 53 56.24 -17.69 -5.23
N VAL A 54 57.08 -17.31 -6.18
CA VAL A 54 56.98 -17.71 -7.60
C VAL A 54 57.03 -19.23 -7.77
N TYR A 55 57.89 -19.93 -7.03
CA TYR A 55 58.01 -21.39 -7.15
C TYR A 55 56.75 -22.13 -6.67
N PRO A 56 56.20 -21.86 -5.47
CA PRO A 56 54.92 -22.45 -5.05
C PRO A 56 53.72 -21.94 -5.87
N MET A 57 53.72 -20.69 -6.35
CA MET A 57 52.66 -20.17 -7.24
C MET A 57 52.66 -20.85 -8.61
N ARG A 58 53.83 -21.27 -9.11
CA ARG A 58 53.94 -22.03 -10.37
C ARG A 58 53.34 -23.44 -10.29
N ILE A 59 53.22 -23.99 -9.07
CA ILE A 59 52.58 -25.29 -8.80
C ILE A 59 51.07 -25.11 -8.54
N ARG A 60 50.66 -23.95 -8.02
CA ARG A 60 49.26 -23.56 -7.88
C ARG A 60 48.69 -23.12 -9.22
N GLY A 61 48.43 -24.08 -10.10
CA GLY A 61 47.50 -23.87 -11.20
C GLY A 61 46.11 -23.58 -10.60
N GLY A 62 45.45 -22.53 -11.09
CA GLY A 62 43.98 -22.53 -11.06
C GLY A 62 43.46 -23.79 -11.76
N PRO A 63 42.15 -24.09 -11.72
CA PRO A 63 41.61 -25.21 -12.46
C PRO A 63 42.14 -25.18 -13.91
N LEU A 64 42.88 -26.22 -14.31
CA LEU A 64 43.55 -26.34 -15.62
C LEU A 64 42.55 -26.34 -16.79
N GLN A 65 41.26 -26.50 -16.49
CA GLN A 65 40.18 -26.30 -17.41
C GLN A 65 39.61 -24.90 -17.20
N SER A 66 39.80 -24.03 -18.18
CA SER A 66 38.96 -22.84 -18.30
C SER A 66 37.51 -23.30 -18.33
N THR A 67 36.62 -22.58 -17.65
CA THR A 67 35.17 -22.84 -17.57
C THR A 67 34.49 -23.09 -18.92
N THR A 68 35.13 -22.73 -20.04
CA THR A 68 34.74 -23.10 -21.41
C THR A 68 34.77 -24.61 -21.72
N GLY A 69 35.37 -25.46 -20.89
CA GLY A 69 35.40 -26.93 -21.08
C GLY A 69 34.57 -27.75 -20.10
N GLN A 70 33.99 -27.12 -19.06
CA GLN A 70 33.06 -27.76 -18.14
C GLN A 70 31.62 -27.46 -18.59
N ASP A 71 31.21 -28.08 -19.69
CA ASP A 71 29.79 -28.33 -19.98
C ASP A 71 29.24 -29.40 -19.02
N THR A 72 29.52 -29.28 -17.72
CA THR A 72 28.70 -29.96 -16.73
C THR A 72 27.39 -29.21 -16.75
N LEU A 73 26.44 -29.73 -17.53
CA LEU A 73 25.03 -29.37 -17.41
C LEU A 73 24.66 -29.55 -15.94
N PHE A 74 24.74 -28.46 -15.17
CA PHE A 74 24.22 -28.44 -13.83
C PHE A 74 22.74 -28.71 -14.00
N GLU A 75 22.28 -29.85 -13.50
CA GLU A 75 20.86 -30.14 -13.44
C GLU A 75 20.28 -29.13 -12.45
N VAL A 76 19.84 -27.99 -12.98
CA VAL A 76 19.07 -27.02 -12.23
C VAL A 76 17.77 -27.74 -11.91
N SER A 77 17.71 -28.33 -10.71
CA SER A 77 16.50 -28.90 -10.17
C SER A 77 15.48 -27.75 -10.07
N LYS A 78 14.62 -27.65 -11.10
CA LYS A 78 13.48 -26.76 -11.07
C LYS A 78 12.59 -27.28 -9.96
N LYS A 79 12.59 -26.58 -8.83
CA LYS A 79 11.51 -26.76 -7.86
C LYS A 79 10.26 -26.21 -8.53
N ASP A 80 9.28 -27.07 -8.73
CA ASP A 80 7.97 -26.64 -9.17
C ASP A 80 7.46 -25.59 -8.18
N TYR A 81 7.00 -24.47 -8.71
CA TYR A 81 6.43 -23.41 -7.91
C TYR A 81 5.09 -23.89 -7.37
N VAL A 82 5.06 -24.30 -6.09
CA VAL A 82 3.85 -24.84 -5.42
C VAL A 82 2.88 -23.70 -5.05
N GLU A 83 3.40 -22.49 -4.93
CA GLU A 83 2.61 -21.31 -4.57
C GLU A 83 1.68 -20.90 -5.72
N LYS A 84 0.45 -20.52 -5.37
CA LYS A 84 -0.60 -20.21 -6.35
C LYS A 84 -0.51 -18.78 -6.91
N SER A 85 0.30 -17.94 -6.29
CA SER A 85 0.40 -16.51 -6.55
C SER A 85 1.86 -16.13 -6.74
N VAL A 86 2.14 -15.29 -7.73
CA VAL A 86 3.49 -14.84 -8.09
C VAL A 86 3.58 -13.34 -7.85
N LEU A 87 4.69 -12.89 -7.25
CA LEU A 87 5.02 -11.47 -7.14
C LEU A 87 5.44 -10.95 -8.53
N MET A 88 4.69 -9.99 -9.08
CA MET A 88 4.86 -9.55 -10.47
C MET A 88 5.99 -8.53 -10.65
N ALA A 89 6.32 -7.80 -9.59
CA ALA A 89 7.35 -6.77 -9.59
C ALA A 89 8.00 -6.67 -8.21
N THR A 90 9.22 -6.14 -8.14
CA THR A 90 9.93 -5.96 -6.88
C THR A 90 9.15 -5.03 -5.95
N PRO A 91 9.05 -5.32 -4.65
CA PRO A 91 8.34 -4.46 -3.70
C PRO A 91 9.00 -3.08 -3.62
N ILE A 92 8.20 -2.04 -3.68
CA ILE A 92 8.67 -0.66 -3.59
C ILE A 92 8.13 -0.03 -2.31
N ILE A 93 9.01 0.64 -1.58
CA ILE A 93 8.68 1.52 -0.46
C ILE A 93 8.63 2.96 -0.97
N PHE A 94 7.54 3.65 -0.69
CA PHE A 94 7.32 5.05 -1.02
C PHE A 94 7.23 5.84 0.27
N GLN A 95 8.01 6.92 0.36
CA GLN A 95 8.12 7.74 1.56
C GLN A 95 7.70 9.17 1.25
N LYS A 96 6.72 9.67 1.99
CA LYS A 96 6.34 11.09 1.98
C LYS A 96 7.08 11.82 3.08
N ARG A 97 7.68 12.95 2.74
CA ARG A 97 8.54 13.71 3.66
C ARG A 97 8.19 15.19 3.66
N ALA A 98 8.13 15.76 4.85
CA ALA A 98 7.92 17.18 5.06
C ALA A 98 9.23 17.95 4.88
N ALA A 99 9.18 19.12 4.27
CA ALA A 99 10.32 20.03 4.29
C ALA A 99 10.64 20.44 5.74
N PRO A 100 11.93 20.50 6.13
CA PRO A 100 12.32 20.92 7.47
C PRO A 100 11.88 22.36 7.72
N SER A 101 11.24 22.59 8.86
CA SER A 101 10.80 23.92 9.30
C SER A 101 11.41 24.27 10.65
N ALA A 102 11.97 25.48 10.75
CA ALA A 102 12.41 26.06 12.01
C ALA A 102 11.21 26.50 12.89
N THR A 103 10.05 26.72 12.27
CA THR A 103 8.81 27.07 12.97
C THR A 103 7.95 25.84 13.16
N CYS A 104 7.62 25.55 14.42
CA CYS A 104 6.70 24.50 14.82
C CYS A 104 5.28 25.07 15.04
N PRO A 105 4.23 24.23 15.09
CA PRO A 105 2.87 24.67 15.40
C PRO A 105 2.76 25.43 16.74
N TYR A 106 3.66 25.14 17.69
CA TYR A 106 3.72 25.78 18.99
C TYR A 106 4.90 26.75 19.09
N ASN A 107 4.63 27.96 19.58
CA ASN A 107 5.65 28.99 19.80
C ASN A 107 6.75 28.53 20.76
N PHE A 108 6.39 27.76 21.80
CA PHE A 108 7.37 27.20 22.72
C PHE A 108 8.34 26.26 22.03
N SER A 109 7.85 25.30 21.22
CA SER A 109 8.69 24.37 20.47
C SER A 109 9.63 25.11 19.51
N THR A 110 9.15 26.15 18.84
CA THR A 110 9.98 27.02 17.99
C THR A 110 11.10 27.68 18.80
N SER A 111 10.80 28.24 19.98
CA SER A 111 11.81 28.83 20.85
C SER A 111 12.78 27.80 21.45
N PHE A 112 12.31 26.57 21.68
CA PHE A 112 13.13 25.47 22.17
C PHE A 112 14.15 25.02 21.12
N LEU A 113 13.72 24.86 19.86
CA LEU A 113 14.63 24.55 18.74
C LEU A 113 15.72 25.61 18.59
N ALA A 114 15.35 26.89 18.66
CA ALA A 114 16.32 27.99 18.59
C ALA A 114 17.37 27.91 19.71
N ARG A 115 16.95 27.62 20.95
CA ARG A 115 17.87 27.44 22.09
C ARG A 115 18.75 26.20 21.94
N GLN A 116 18.22 25.09 21.42
CA GLN A 116 19.02 23.89 21.16
C GLN A 116 20.08 24.13 20.10
N GLN A 117 19.76 24.89 19.05
CA GLN A 117 20.72 25.25 18.02
C GLN A 117 21.83 26.15 18.57
N GLU A 118 21.50 27.10 19.45
CA GLU A 118 22.48 27.93 20.17
C GLU A 118 23.39 27.07 21.06
N GLN A 119 22.83 26.15 21.85
CA GLN A 119 23.62 25.22 22.68
C GLN A 119 24.49 24.27 21.85
N ALA A 120 24.02 23.82 20.70
CA ALA A 120 24.81 23.00 19.79
C ALA A 120 26.01 23.80 19.24
N ALA A 121 25.80 25.06 18.88
CA ALA A 121 26.87 25.94 18.43
C ALA A 121 27.94 26.19 19.50
N GLU A 122 27.54 26.36 20.76
CA GLU A 122 28.49 26.48 21.88
C GLU A 122 29.30 25.19 22.13
N LYS A 123 28.66 24.02 22.01
CA LYS A 123 29.31 22.72 22.22
C LYS A 123 30.21 22.32 21.06
N CYS A 124 29.95 22.80 19.86
CA CYS A 124 30.79 22.66 18.68
C CYS A 124 32.04 23.56 18.73
N ALA A 125 32.69 23.62 19.89
CA ALA A 125 33.97 24.28 20.08
C ALA A 125 35.11 23.26 20.01
N PRO A 126 36.34 23.69 19.64
CA PRO A 126 37.51 22.82 19.67
C PRO A 126 37.65 22.09 21.01
N PRO A 127 37.89 20.76 21.02
CA PRO A 127 38.44 19.95 19.93
C PRO A 127 37.42 19.30 18.98
N LEU A 128 36.12 19.56 19.13
CA LEU A 128 35.08 18.95 18.30
C LEU A 128 34.95 19.72 16.98
N VAL A 129 35.00 19.02 15.84
CA VAL A 129 34.77 19.60 14.51
C VAL A 129 33.35 19.26 14.09
N CYS A 130 32.48 20.26 14.06
CA CYS A 130 31.12 20.11 13.56
C CYS A 130 31.04 20.58 12.09
N PRO A 131 30.19 19.97 11.26
CA PRO A 131 29.98 20.43 9.89
C PRO A 131 29.34 21.83 9.90
N ASP A 132 29.82 22.76 9.07
CA ASP A 132 29.29 24.13 8.97
C ASP A 132 27.79 24.15 8.62
N ALA A 133 27.31 23.14 7.89
CA ALA A 133 25.90 22.97 7.57
C ALA A 133 25.03 22.72 8.82
N ALA A 134 25.56 22.03 9.84
CA ALA A 134 24.83 21.76 11.08
C ALA A 134 24.72 23.01 11.98
N LEU A 135 25.66 23.95 11.83
CA LEU A 135 25.72 25.19 12.60
C LEU A 135 24.90 26.32 11.96
N ASN A 136 24.98 26.46 10.64
CA ASN A 136 24.43 27.61 9.92
C ASN A 136 23.03 27.38 9.35
N ALA A 137 22.61 26.13 9.10
CA ALA A 137 21.26 25.86 8.61
C ALA A 137 20.29 25.74 9.80
N SER A 138 19.35 26.69 9.89
CA SER A 138 18.24 26.64 10.85
C SER A 138 17.41 25.37 10.61
N GLY A 139 17.41 24.44 11.58
CA GLY A 139 16.71 23.15 11.49
C GLY A 139 17.58 21.93 11.14
N ALA A 140 18.91 22.08 11.05
CA ALA A 140 19.81 20.98 10.70
C ALA A 140 20.01 19.95 11.83
N THR A 141 19.88 20.35 13.10
CA THR A 141 20.04 19.46 14.26
C THR A 141 18.71 18.88 14.74
N MET A 142 17.66 19.71 14.79
CA MET A 142 16.28 19.31 15.01
C MET A 142 15.37 20.26 14.23
N SER A 143 14.40 19.71 13.51
CA SER A 143 13.41 20.49 12.77
C SER A 143 12.02 19.91 13.00
N CYS A 144 11.02 20.79 12.93
CA CYS A 144 9.63 20.39 12.87
C CYS A 144 9.25 20.09 11.42
N GLN A 145 8.26 19.23 11.24
CA GLN A 145 7.65 18.99 9.95
C GLN A 145 7.00 20.28 9.44
N GLY A 146 7.48 20.80 8.31
CA GLY A 146 6.87 21.93 7.63
C GLY A 146 5.60 21.55 6.87
N GLY A 147 4.79 22.56 6.52
CA GLY A 147 3.60 22.36 5.69
C GLY A 147 3.88 22.17 4.20
N MET A 148 5.13 22.33 3.76
CA MET A 148 5.55 22.13 2.38
C MET A 148 6.20 20.75 2.20
N ILE A 149 5.98 20.12 1.06
CA ILE A 149 6.60 18.85 0.70
C ILE A 149 8.08 19.10 0.33
N GLU A 150 8.96 18.22 0.77
CA GLU A 150 10.38 18.31 0.40
C GLU A 150 10.58 17.93 -1.07
N SER A 151 11.22 18.83 -1.83
CA SER A 151 11.50 18.65 -3.27
C SER A 151 12.98 18.40 -3.57
N GLY A 152 13.82 18.36 -2.53
CA GLY A 152 15.26 18.16 -2.63
C GLY A 152 15.64 16.70 -2.91
N LYS A 153 16.94 16.45 -3.06
CA LYS A 153 17.50 15.10 -3.12
C LYS A 153 17.69 14.59 -1.69
N VAL A 154 17.02 13.50 -1.33
CA VAL A 154 17.09 12.87 -0.01
C VAL A 154 17.51 11.43 -0.20
N PHE A 155 18.47 10.96 0.60
CA PHE A 155 18.93 9.57 0.56
C PHE A 155 19.44 9.12 -0.84
N GLY A 156 20.04 10.05 -1.59
CA GLY A 156 20.47 9.85 -2.97
C GLY A 156 19.34 9.75 -4.00
N LEU A 157 18.09 9.97 -3.61
CA LEU A 157 16.90 9.81 -4.44
C LEU A 157 16.31 11.16 -4.84
N LEU A 158 15.82 11.22 -6.08
CA LEU A 158 14.99 12.33 -6.54
C LEU A 158 13.52 12.05 -6.21
N PRO A 159 12.73 13.10 -5.94
CA PRO A 159 11.31 12.95 -5.69
C PRO A 159 10.59 12.36 -6.92
N GLN A 160 9.60 11.51 -6.65
CA GLN A 160 8.74 10.84 -7.63
C GLN A 160 7.29 11.07 -7.26
N GLU A 161 6.41 11.05 -8.27
CA GLU A 161 4.98 11.21 -8.10
C GLU A 161 4.30 9.83 -8.05
N PHE A 162 3.46 9.61 -7.04
CA PHE A 162 2.61 8.43 -6.89
C PHE A 162 1.28 8.83 -6.27
N GLY A 163 0.16 8.47 -6.89
CA GLY A 163 -1.18 8.82 -6.37
C GLY A 163 -1.47 10.33 -6.27
N GLY A 164 -0.76 11.17 -7.03
CA GLY A 164 -0.83 12.64 -6.90
C GLY A 164 -0.03 13.20 -5.73
N GLU A 165 0.71 12.36 -5.02
CA GLU A 165 1.65 12.76 -3.96
C GLU A 165 3.09 12.71 -4.46
N ILE A 166 3.92 13.60 -3.93
CA ILE A 166 5.36 13.65 -4.24
C ILE A 166 6.12 13.05 -3.05
N GLY A 167 7.00 12.09 -3.33
CA GLY A 167 7.78 11.40 -2.30
C GLY A 167 9.02 10.69 -2.84
N TYR A 168 9.69 9.94 -1.99
CA TYR A 168 10.92 9.22 -2.30
C TYR A 168 10.63 7.72 -2.39
N ALA A 169 10.99 7.12 -3.51
CA ALA A 169 10.72 5.72 -3.76
C ALA A 169 11.99 4.89 -3.77
N ASP A 170 11.95 3.73 -3.13
CA ASP A 170 13.06 2.79 -3.12
C ASP A 170 12.63 1.33 -3.12
N PHE A 171 13.57 0.42 -3.39
CA PHE A 171 13.27 -1.00 -3.26
C PHE A 171 13.24 -1.40 -1.79
N LEU A 172 12.20 -2.15 -1.40
CA LEU A 172 12.03 -2.57 -0.01
C LEU A 172 13.25 -3.36 0.50
N PHE A 173 13.78 -4.28 -0.31
CA PHE A 173 14.95 -5.09 0.04
C PHE A 173 16.22 -4.24 0.23
N SER A 174 16.35 -3.11 -0.46
CA SER A 174 17.52 -2.21 -0.29
C SER A 174 17.51 -1.51 1.06
N ILE A 175 16.33 -1.29 1.65
CA ILE A 175 16.18 -0.65 2.96
C ILE A 175 16.18 -1.68 4.10
N THR A 176 15.57 -2.85 3.88
CA THR A 176 15.34 -3.85 4.94
C THR A 176 16.48 -4.86 5.09
N ASP A 177 17.13 -5.27 3.99
CA ASP A 177 18.13 -6.35 4.02
C ASP A 177 19.57 -5.83 4.15
N GLN A 178 19.78 -4.53 3.99
CA GLN A 178 21.10 -3.89 4.02
C GLN A 178 21.16 -2.84 5.13
N ALA A 179 22.28 -2.76 5.85
CA ALA A 179 22.50 -1.71 6.85
C ALA A 179 22.89 -0.36 6.23
N PHE A 180 23.49 -0.40 5.04
CA PHE A 180 23.98 0.77 4.34
C PHE A 180 23.72 0.66 2.84
N VAL A 181 23.46 1.81 2.21
CA VAL A 181 23.27 1.93 0.77
C VAL A 181 24.21 3.00 0.24
N PHE A 182 24.95 2.66 -0.82
CA PHE A 182 25.89 3.58 -1.46
C PHE A 182 25.26 4.26 -2.68
N ARG A 183 25.16 5.59 -2.66
CA ARG A 183 24.54 6.39 -3.73
C ARG A 183 25.33 7.67 -3.92
N ASP A 184 25.55 8.05 -5.19
CA ASP A 184 26.19 9.31 -5.56
C ASP A 184 27.56 9.57 -4.90
N GLY A 185 28.30 8.52 -4.55
CA GLY A 185 29.60 8.65 -3.88
C GLY A 185 29.51 8.70 -2.35
N GLU A 186 28.32 8.69 -1.78
CA GLU A 186 28.07 8.76 -0.34
C GLU A 186 27.45 7.45 0.18
N LEU A 187 27.77 7.12 1.43
CA LEU A 187 27.24 5.96 2.14
C LEU A 187 26.12 6.42 3.07
N PHE A 188 24.91 5.93 2.84
CA PHE A 188 23.74 6.27 3.65
C PHE A 188 23.34 5.08 4.54
N PRO A 189 23.16 5.28 5.86
CA PRO A 189 22.61 4.24 6.74
C PRO A 189 21.11 4.05 6.47
N THR A 190 20.63 2.83 6.30
CA THR A 190 19.21 2.57 5.98
C THR A 190 18.24 3.00 7.06
N GLU A 191 18.69 3.06 8.31
CA GLU A 191 17.94 3.62 9.44
C GLU A 191 17.60 5.11 9.25
N ALA A 192 18.40 5.85 8.48
CA ALA A 192 18.12 7.26 8.17
C ALA A 192 17.09 7.43 7.04
N PHE A 193 16.61 6.35 6.43
CA PHE A 193 15.54 6.44 5.44
C PHE A 193 14.26 6.94 6.10
N VAL A 194 13.86 6.38 7.24
CA VAL A 194 12.69 6.83 8.02
C VAL A 194 13.15 7.66 9.21
N ASP A 195 12.85 8.96 9.20
CA ASP A 195 13.25 9.91 10.24
C ASP A 195 12.07 10.76 10.73
N SER A 196 12.35 11.72 11.62
CA SER A 196 11.33 12.61 12.20
C SER A 196 10.62 13.51 11.19
N LEU A 197 11.15 13.66 9.98
CA LEU A 197 10.54 14.46 8.90
C LEU A 197 9.64 13.62 8.00
N THR A 198 9.65 12.31 8.19
CA THR A 198 8.79 11.39 7.45
C THR A 198 7.34 11.53 7.91
N GLN A 199 6.45 11.82 6.97
CA GLN A 199 5.01 11.93 7.23
C GLN A 199 4.30 10.61 7.04
N ALA A 200 4.63 9.89 5.97
CA ALA A 200 3.99 8.61 5.66
C ALA A 200 4.95 7.68 4.92
N VAL A 201 4.76 6.39 5.12
CA VAL A 201 5.50 5.33 4.42
C VAL A 201 4.51 4.31 3.89
N SER A 202 4.54 4.07 2.58
CA SER A 202 3.67 3.14 1.88
C SER A 202 4.51 2.03 1.24
N ILE A 203 4.22 0.78 1.58
CA ILE A 203 4.86 -0.39 0.96
C ILE A 203 3.86 -1.02 0.00
N ILE A 204 4.26 -1.17 -1.27
CA ILE A 204 3.38 -1.61 -2.35
C ILE A 204 3.90 -2.92 -2.92
N LEU A 205 3.05 -3.94 -2.93
CA LEU A 205 3.31 -5.24 -3.53
C LEU A 205 2.20 -5.62 -4.51
N VAL A 206 2.57 -6.14 -5.67
CA VAL A 206 1.63 -6.57 -6.71
C VAL A 206 1.79 -8.06 -6.96
N PHE A 207 0.75 -8.82 -6.64
CA PHE A 207 0.68 -10.26 -6.86
C PHE A 207 -0.26 -10.59 -8.02
N PHE A 208 0.02 -11.67 -8.73
CA PHE A 208 -0.88 -12.25 -9.70
C PHE A 208 -1.09 -13.73 -9.41
N THR A 209 -2.35 -14.17 -9.49
CA THR A 209 -2.76 -15.56 -9.23
C THR A 209 -3.31 -16.17 -10.52
N PRO A 210 -2.48 -16.86 -11.32
CA PRO A 210 -2.85 -17.31 -12.67
C PRO A 210 -4.07 -18.23 -12.68
N GLN A 211 -4.21 -19.11 -11.68
CA GLN A 211 -5.31 -20.08 -11.59
C GLN A 211 -6.70 -19.40 -11.59
N TYR A 212 -6.80 -18.23 -10.97
CA TYR A 212 -8.07 -17.51 -10.82
C TYR A 212 -8.15 -16.26 -11.69
N GLY A 213 -7.05 -15.83 -12.31
CA GLY A 213 -6.97 -14.58 -13.06
C GLY A 213 -7.17 -13.36 -12.15
N ILE A 214 -6.62 -13.40 -10.94
CA ILE A 214 -6.77 -12.35 -9.94
C ILE A 214 -5.44 -11.63 -9.75
N THR A 215 -5.44 -10.32 -9.94
CA THR A 215 -4.35 -9.43 -9.55
C THR A 215 -4.65 -8.87 -8.17
N THR A 216 -3.68 -8.88 -7.27
CA THR A 216 -3.83 -8.37 -5.91
C THR A 216 -2.79 -7.31 -5.65
N VAL A 217 -3.21 -6.13 -5.20
CA VAL A 217 -2.32 -5.08 -4.70
C VAL A 217 -2.42 -5.08 -3.19
N LEU A 218 -1.29 -5.32 -2.53
CA LEU A 218 -1.13 -5.17 -1.09
C LEU A 218 -0.44 -3.83 -0.86
N SER A 219 -1.10 -2.93 -0.15
CA SER A 219 -0.52 -1.68 0.35
C SER A 219 -0.45 -1.73 1.87
N VAL A 220 0.71 -1.43 2.43
CA VAL A 220 0.89 -1.21 3.86
C VAL A 220 1.24 0.26 4.03
N ASP A 221 0.32 1.03 4.58
CA ASP A 221 0.41 2.47 4.72
C ASP A 221 0.58 2.81 6.20
N ALA A 222 1.73 3.37 6.56
CA ALA A 222 2.07 3.83 7.89
C ALA A 222 2.10 5.36 7.92
N ASP A 223 1.17 5.98 8.64
CA ASP A 223 1.14 7.41 8.90
C ASP A 223 1.93 7.74 10.18
N LEU A 224 3.00 8.53 9.99
CA LEU A 224 3.95 8.97 11.01
C LEU A 224 3.76 10.45 11.37
N SER A 225 2.76 11.12 10.79
CA SER A 225 2.47 12.54 11.09
C SER A 225 1.85 12.74 12.48
N LYS A 226 1.25 11.68 13.05
CA LYS A 226 0.63 11.71 14.37
C LYS A 226 1.69 11.65 15.48
N SER A 227 1.50 12.48 16.52
CA SER A 227 2.52 12.79 17.52
C SER A 227 2.87 11.69 18.55
N VAL A 228 2.12 10.58 18.59
CA VAL A 228 2.23 9.58 19.69
C VAL A 228 2.52 8.17 19.18
N SER A 229 2.05 7.79 18.00
CA SER A 229 2.26 6.46 17.43
C SER A 229 2.10 6.47 15.92
N ALA A 230 2.78 5.54 15.25
CA ALA A 230 2.54 5.25 13.84
C ALA A 230 1.17 4.58 13.70
N ASP A 231 0.31 5.13 12.84
CA ASP A 231 -0.96 4.50 12.48
C ASP A 231 -0.72 3.64 11.24
N VAL A 232 -0.86 2.33 11.37
CA VAL A 232 -0.55 1.36 10.32
C VAL A 232 -1.83 0.75 9.80
N SER A 233 -2.12 1.02 8.53
CA SER A 233 -3.23 0.42 7.80
C SER A 233 -2.72 -0.56 6.75
N VAL A 234 -3.37 -1.71 6.65
CA VAL A 234 -3.06 -2.74 5.64
C VAL A 234 -4.27 -2.85 4.73
N SER A 235 -4.08 -2.59 3.44
CA SER A 235 -5.12 -2.75 2.44
C SER A 235 -4.73 -3.84 1.43
N ILE A 236 -5.66 -4.77 1.21
CA ILE A 236 -5.54 -5.83 0.21
C ILE A 236 -6.66 -5.62 -0.78
N ARG A 237 -6.28 -5.28 -2.00
CA ARG A 237 -7.21 -4.92 -3.07
C ARG A 237 -7.09 -5.93 -4.21
N HIS A 238 -8.22 -6.45 -4.67
CA HIS A 238 -8.26 -7.50 -5.69
C HIS A 238 -8.91 -6.98 -6.97
N PHE A 239 -8.34 -7.38 -8.10
CA PHE A 239 -8.89 -7.16 -9.43
C PHE A 239 -9.02 -8.51 -10.15
N ALA A 240 -10.24 -8.91 -10.46
CA ALA A 240 -10.52 -10.19 -11.11
C ALA A 240 -10.81 -10.01 -12.61
N ILE A 241 -10.01 -10.68 -13.43
CA ILE A 241 -10.18 -10.71 -14.89
C ILE A 241 -11.36 -11.61 -15.26
N LEU A 242 -12.16 -11.18 -16.23
CA LEU A 242 -13.19 -11.99 -16.86
C LEU A 242 -12.85 -12.29 -18.31
N GLU A 243 -12.56 -13.56 -18.62
CA GLU A 243 -12.24 -14.05 -19.95
C GLU A 243 -13.03 -15.30 -20.34
N GLY A 244 -13.09 -15.56 -21.64
CA GLY A 244 -13.63 -16.79 -22.22
C GLY A 244 -15.07 -17.08 -21.81
N SER A 245 -15.33 -18.30 -21.35
CA SER A 245 -16.67 -18.76 -20.96
C SER A 245 -17.27 -17.98 -19.80
N LYS A 246 -16.45 -17.49 -18.85
CA LYS A 246 -16.92 -16.70 -17.71
C LYS A 246 -17.43 -15.34 -18.15
N LEU A 247 -16.75 -14.69 -19.11
CA LEU A 247 -17.21 -13.42 -19.69
C LEU A 247 -18.55 -13.61 -20.42
N VAL A 248 -18.70 -14.68 -21.21
CA VAL A 248 -19.96 -14.99 -21.89
C VAL A 248 -21.08 -15.23 -20.88
N ALA A 249 -20.85 -16.05 -19.86
CA ALA A 249 -21.84 -16.29 -18.81
C ALA A 249 -22.25 -14.99 -18.09
N TYR A 250 -21.27 -14.13 -17.79
CA TYR A 250 -21.52 -12.82 -17.21
C TYR A 250 -22.38 -11.92 -18.10
N VAL A 251 -22.05 -11.81 -19.39
CA VAL A 251 -22.83 -10.99 -20.35
C VAL A 251 -24.26 -11.53 -20.51
N VAL A 252 -24.44 -12.86 -20.53
CA VAL A 252 -25.78 -13.48 -20.57
C VAL A 252 -26.59 -13.09 -19.34
N VAL A 253 -26.01 -13.20 -18.14
CA VAL A 253 -26.69 -12.79 -16.89
C VAL A 253 -27.05 -11.32 -16.91
N GLN A 254 -26.12 -10.44 -17.30
CA GLN A 254 -26.40 -9.00 -17.39
C GLN A 254 -27.47 -8.66 -18.43
N SER A 255 -27.53 -9.41 -19.54
CA SER A 255 -28.57 -9.27 -20.55
C SER A 255 -29.96 -9.63 -19.99
N LEU A 256 -30.06 -10.67 -19.14
CA LEU A 256 -31.30 -11.02 -18.44
C LEU A 256 -31.72 -9.92 -17.45
N VAL A 257 -30.76 -9.29 -16.77
CA VAL A 257 -31.05 -8.14 -15.89
C VAL A 257 -31.62 -6.97 -16.71
N LEU A 258 -31.05 -6.66 -17.89
CA LEU A 258 -31.59 -5.63 -18.78
C LEU A 258 -33.01 -5.94 -19.25
N ILE A 259 -33.32 -7.20 -19.56
CA ILE A 259 -34.70 -7.61 -19.89
C ILE A 259 -35.64 -7.34 -18.70
N SER A 260 -35.21 -7.68 -17.48
CA SER A 260 -36.00 -7.39 -16.27
C SER A 260 -36.22 -5.88 -16.08
N VAL A 261 -35.20 -5.06 -16.35
CA VAL A 261 -35.32 -3.59 -16.31
C VAL A 261 -36.32 -3.09 -17.36
N CYS A 262 -36.30 -3.62 -18.59
CA CYS A 262 -37.28 -3.26 -19.62
C CYS A 262 -38.72 -3.59 -19.20
N LEU A 263 -38.94 -4.74 -18.57
CA LEU A 263 -40.25 -5.10 -18.02
C LEU A 263 -40.68 -4.15 -16.90
N LYS A 264 -39.76 -3.77 -16.00
CA LYS A 264 -40.03 -2.77 -14.95
C LYS A 264 -40.35 -1.39 -15.51
N ILE A 265 -39.66 -0.94 -16.57
CA ILE A 265 -39.96 0.33 -17.24
C ILE A 265 -41.39 0.32 -17.79
N PHE A 266 -41.81 -0.79 -18.41
CA PHE A 266 -43.18 -0.93 -18.91
C PHE A 266 -44.21 -0.89 -17.78
N ASP A 267 -43.94 -1.57 -16.67
CA ASP A 267 -44.81 -1.57 -15.49
C ASP A 267 -44.96 -0.15 -14.89
N VAL A 268 -43.83 0.53 -14.65
CA VAL A 268 -43.82 1.92 -14.16
C VAL A 268 -44.52 2.87 -15.11
N ALA A 269 -44.33 2.73 -16.43
CA ALA A 269 -45.01 3.54 -17.43
C ALA A 269 -46.54 3.31 -17.41
N SER A 270 -46.98 2.07 -17.16
CA SER A 270 -48.41 1.75 -17.05
C SER A 270 -49.02 2.39 -15.79
N VAL A 271 -48.35 2.32 -14.65
CA VAL A 271 -48.79 2.94 -13.39
C VAL A 271 -48.80 4.48 -13.51
N LEU A 272 -47.78 5.09 -14.12
CA LEU A 272 -47.75 6.53 -14.36
C LEU A 272 -48.88 6.99 -15.29
N ARG A 273 -49.22 6.19 -16.30
CA ARG A 273 -50.37 6.46 -17.19
C ARG A 273 -51.68 6.39 -16.42
N ASP A 274 -51.85 5.40 -15.55
CA ASP A 274 -53.04 5.25 -14.73
C ASP A 274 -53.19 6.42 -13.74
N PHE A 275 -52.10 6.87 -13.11
CA PHE A 275 -52.09 8.08 -12.31
C PHE A 275 -52.46 9.33 -13.10
N TYR A 276 -51.89 9.50 -14.28
CA TYR A 276 -52.21 10.66 -15.13
C TYR A 276 -53.69 10.68 -15.52
N THR A 277 -54.27 9.52 -15.85
CA THR A 277 -55.69 9.43 -16.22
C THR A 277 -56.63 9.67 -15.04
N HIS A 278 -56.31 9.19 -13.84
CA HIS A 278 -57.09 9.45 -12.61
C HIS A 278 -56.98 10.92 -12.19
N TRP A 279 -55.77 11.47 -12.16
CA TRP A 279 -55.56 12.88 -11.82
C TRP A 279 -56.33 13.82 -12.76
N ARG A 280 -56.36 13.51 -14.06
CA ARG A 280 -57.12 14.28 -15.05
C ARG A 280 -58.64 14.25 -14.82
N LYS A 281 -59.17 13.17 -14.24
CA LYS A 281 -60.62 13.01 -14.00
C LYS A 281 -61.06 13.63 -12.68
N ASP A 282 -60.33 13.35 -11.60
CA ASP A 282 -60.81 13.62 -10.24
C ASP A 282 -60.04 14.73 -9.51
N TYR A 283 -58.95 15.27 -10.10
CA TYR A 283 -58.05 16.26 -9.48
C TYR A 283 -57.53 15.88 -8.08
N SER A 284 -57.69 14.62 -7.67
CA SER A 284 -57.20 14.10 -6.39
C SER A 284 -55.74 13.68 -6.52
N LEU A 285 -54.94 13.99 -5.50
CA LEU A 285 -53.57 13.52 -5.40
C LEU A 285 -53.55 11.98 -5.22
N PRO A 286 -52.56 11.29 -5.81
CA PRO A 286 -52.41 9.84 -5.63
C PRO A 286 -52.10 9.48 -4.18
N ASN A 287 -52.47 8.27 -3.78
CA ASN A 287 -52.12 7.71 -2.46
C ASN A 287 -50.60 7.76 -2.27
N GLY A 288 -50.14 8.31 -1.13
CA GLY A 288 -48.71 8.50 -0.85
C GLY A 288 -47.87 7.23 -0.94
N THR A 289 -48.44 6.07 -0.60
CA THR A 289 -47.78 4.76 -0.72
C THR A 289 -47.51 4.36 -2.17
N ALA A 290 -48.46 4.61 -3.06
CA ALA A 290 -48.35 4.26 -4.47
C ALA A 290 -47.36 5.19 -5.21
N PHE A 291 -47.34 6.47 -4.82
CA PHE A 291 -46.30 7.41 -5.26
C PHE A 291 -44.90 6.98 -4.79
N ALA A 292 -44.75 6.63 -3.51
CA ALA A 292 -43.47 6.18 -2.95
C ALA A 292 -42.93 4.92 -3.66
N THR A 293 -43.82 3.97 -4.02
CA THR A 293 -43.42 2.83 -4.85
C THR A 293 -42.96 3.29 -6.23
N VAL A 294 -43.68 4.15 -6.95
CA VAL A 294 -43.18 4.58 -8.28
C VAL A 294 -41.82 5.26 -8.18
N CYS A 295 -41.58 6.09 -7.15
CA CYS A 295 -40.26 6.68 -6.91
C CYS A 295 -39.17 5.64 -6.69
N LEU A 296 -39.41 4.63 -5.83
CA LEU A 296 -38.43 3.59 -5.55
C LEU A 296 -38.12 2.75 -6.80
N ASP A 297 -39.13 2.45 -7.65
CA ASP A 297 -38.90 1.74 -8.91
C ASP A 297 -38.08 2.57 -9.89
N LEU A 298 -38.38 3.86 -10.03
CA LEU A 298 -37.62 4.76 -10.89
C LEU A 298 -36.16 4.84 -10.45
N VAL A 299 -35.90 4.99 -9.15
CA VAL A 299 -34.53 4.97 -8.60
C VAL A 299 -33.86 3.62 -8.91
N SER A 300 -34.53 2.50 -8.65
CA SER A 300 -33.99 1.16 -8.94
C SER A 300 -33.65 0.98 -10.42
N ILE A 301 -34.52 1.43 -11.33
CA ILE A 301 -34.30 1.39 -12.79
C ILE A 301 -33.09 2.24 -13.16
N ILE A 302 -33.05 3.51 -12.74
CA ILE A 302 -31.97 4.45 -13.09
C ILE A 302 -30.62 3.91 -12.62
N VAL A 303 -30.53 3.48 -11.35
CA VAL A 303 -29.29 2.97 -10.78
C VAL A 303 -28.89 1.66 -11.45
N THR A 304 -29.82 0.74 -11.71
CA THR A 304 -29.50 -0.53 -12.40
C THR A 304 -28.99 -0.30 -13.81
N VAL A 305 -29.62 0.59 -14.58
CA VAL A 305 -29.16 0.94 -15.94
C VAL A 305 -27.78 1.58 -15.89
N ALA A 306 -27.53 2.50 -14.97
CA ALA A 306 -26.23 3.12 -14.79
C ALA A 306 -25.14 2.09 -14.44
N VAL A 307 -25.41 1.20 -13.48
CA VAL A 307 -24.49 0.12 -13.07
C VAL A 307 -24.17 -0.79 -14.25
N VAL A 308 -25.19 -1.29 -14.96
CA VAL A 308 -24.97 -2.20 -16.11
C VAL A 308 -24.23 -1.48 -17.24
N GLY A 309 -24.57 -0.22 -17.51
CA GLY A 309 -23.96 0.61 -18.54
C GLY A 309 -22.47 0.88 -18.30
N VAL A 310 -22.06 1.06 -17.05
CA VAL A 310 -20.64 1.22 -16.68
C VAL A 310 -19.92 -0.13 -16.60
N ARG A 311 -20.56 -1.16 -16.05
CA ARG A 311 -19.91 -2.44 -15.72
C ARG A 311 -19.67 -3.35 -16.92
N ILE A 312 -20.55 -3.36 -17.93
CA ILE A 312 -20.35 -4.20 -19.13
C ILE A 312 -19.08 -3.77 -19.90
N PRO A 313 -18.90 -2.49 -20.29
CA PRO A 313 -17.68 -2.06 -20.97
C PRO A 313 -16.42 -2.29 -20.12
N ALA A 314 -16.48 -2.01 -18.82
CA ALA A 314 -15.36 -2.22 -17.90
C ALA A 314 -14.92 -3.69 -17.86
N LYS A 315 -15.85 -4.63 -17.73
CA LYS A 315 -15.52 -6.06 -17.71
C LYS A 315 -15.11 -6.62 -19.08
N TRP A 316 -15.67 -6.11 -20.18
CA TRP A 316 -15.26 -6.48 -21.53
C TRP A 316 -13.78 -6.12 -21.78
N GLY A 317 -13.35 -4.94 -21.32
CA GLY A 317 -11.96 -4.49 -21.44
C GLY A 317 -11.00 -5.02 -20.37
N SER A 318 -11.50 -5.68 -19.32
CA SER A 318 -10.70 -6.04 -18.14
C SER A 318 -9.45 -6.88 -18.46
N ALA A 319 -9.59 -7.85 -19.36
CA ALA A 319 -8.50 -8.68 -19.86
C ALA A 319 -7.38 -7.86 -20.51
N ALA A 320 -7.75 -6.93 -21.40
CA ALA A 320 -6.79 -6.08 -22.11
C ALA A 320 -6.09 -5.11 -21.17
N VAL A 321 -6.82 -4.56 -20.20
CA VAL A 321 -6.25 -3.68 -19.16
C VAL A 321 -5.22 -4.44 -18.33
N VAL A 322 -5.57 -5.63 -17.82
CA VAL A 322 -4.65 -6.40 -16.99
C VAL A 322 -3.46 -6.92 -17.78
N ASN A 323 -3.66 -7.39 -19.01
CA ASN A 323 -2.56 -7.81 -19.86
C ASN A 323 -1.59 -6.65 -20.15
N ARG A 324 -2.11 -5.44 -20.40
CA ARG A 324 -1.30 -4.24 -20.57
C ARG A 324 -0.52 -3.91 -19.30
N THR A 325 -1.21 -3.82 -18.16
CA THR A 325 -0.61 -3.37 -16.91
C THR A 325 0.37 -4.40 -16.34
N LEU A 326 -0.02 -5.68 -16.26
CA LEU A 326 0.86 -6.75 -15.79
C LEU A 326 1.98 -7.07 -16.79
N GLY A 327 1.71 -7.01 -18.09
CA GLY A 327 2.72 -7.15 -19.13
C GLY A 327 3.80 -6.09 -18.94
N ASN A 328 3.40 -4.82 -18.87
CA ASN A 328 4.31 -3.70 -18.62
C ASN A 328 5.10 -3.86 -17.31
N LEU A 329 4.49 -4.34 -16.22
CA LEU A 329 5.16 -4.58 -14.94
C LEU A 329 6.19 -5.72 -15.02
N SER A 330 5.87 -6.80 -15.72
CA SER A 330 6.76 -7.95 -15.89
C SER A 330 7.93 -7.67 -16.85
N GLU A 331 7.73 -6.76 -17.80
CA GLU A 331 8.72 -6.37 -18.81
C GLU A 331 9.71 -5.30 -18.32
N ILE A 332 9.52 -4.75 -17.11
CA ILE A 332 10.46 -3.76 -16.56
C ILE A 332 11.85 -4.41 -16.44
N PRO A 333 12.87 -3.91 -17.15
CA PRO A 333 14.18 -4.52 -17.15
C PRO A 333 14.95 -4.09 -15.90
N TRP A 334 14.60 -4.63 -14.73
CA TRP A 334 15.19 -4.27 -13.44
C TRP A 334 16.72 -4.38 -13.45
N THR A 335 17.26 -5.36 -14.16
CA THR A 335 18.71 -5.64 -14.28
C THR A 335 19.44 -4.83 -15.35
N SER A 336 18.73 -4.21 -16.31
CA SER A 336 19.41 -3.48 -17.39
C SER A 336 20.04 -2.19 -16.87
N SER A 337 21.30 -1.93 -17.24
CA SER A 337 21.99 -0.67 -16.94
C SER A 337 21.65 0.47 -17.90
N THR A 338 20.89 0.19 -18.97
CA THR A 338 20.62 1.17 -20.04
C THR A 338 19.57 2.20 -19.67
N THR A 339 18.60 1.84 -18.84
CA THR A 339 17.53 2.73 -18.38
C THR A 339 17.77 3.16 -16.93
N PRO A 340 17.67 4.47 -16.63
CA PRO A 340 17.86 4.96 -15.27
C PRO A 340 16.80 4.37 -14.33
N VAL A 341 17.20 4.10 -13.08
CA VAL A 341 16.32 3.50 -12.07
C VAL A 341 15.10 4.37 -11.77
N SER A 342 15.23 5.70 -11.86
CA SER A 342 14.12 6.63 -11.67
C SER A 342 13.00 6.42 -12.69
N GLU A 343 13.34 6.21 -13.96
CA GLU A 343 12.39 5.96 -15.03
C GLU A 343 11.67 4.60 -14.83
N LYS A 344 12.41 3.56 -14.43
CA LYS A 344 11.80 2.25 -14.10
C LYS A 344 10.78 2.34 -12.97
N LYS A 345 11.10 3.09 -11.91
CA LYS A 345 10.19 3.32 -10.77
C LYS A 345 8.95 4.12 -11.20
N SER A 346 9.11 5.13 -12.05
CA SER A 346 7.99 5.89 -12.61
C SER A 346 7.06 5.00 -13.46
N ILE A 347 7.62 4.13 -14.31
CA ILE A 347 6.83 3.14 -15.06
C ILE A 347 6.08 2.20 -14.12
N PHE A 348 6.73 1.70 -13.06
CA PHE A 348 6.07 0.88 -12.04
C PHE A 348 4.88 1.62 -11.41
N PHE A 349 5.10 2.84 -10.91
CA PHE A 349 4.05 3.61 -10.23
C PHE A 349 2.89 3.97 -11.14
N SER A 350 3.15 4.34 -12.39
CA SER A 350 2.09 4.61 -13.36
C SER A 350 1.23 3.36 -13.61
N ASN A 351 1.84 2.18 -13.76
CA ASN A 351 1.10 0.94 -13.96
C ASN A 351 0.32 0.51 -12.70
N VAL A 352 0.90 0.68 -11.51
CA VAL A 352 0.19 0.41 -10.25
C VAL A 352 -0.97 1.37 -10.05
N GLN A 353 -0.79 2.66 -10.35
CA GLN A 353 -1.86 3.66 -10.25
C GLN A 353 -3.01 3.36 -11.23
N ASP A 354 -2.69 2.96 -12.46
CA ASP A 354 -3.69 2.48 -13.42
C ASP A 354 -4.49 1.29 -12.87
N LEU A 355 -3.82 0.36 -12.18
CA LEU A 355 -4.48 -0.80 -11.55
C LEU A 355 -5.34 -0.38 -10.36
N LEU A 356 -4.83 0.46 -9.47
CA LEU A 356 -5.56 0.95 -8.29
C LEU A 356 -6.80 1.75 -8.71
N SER A 357 -6.68 2.63 -9.70
CA SER A 357 -7.82 3.38 -10.23
C SER A 357 -8.87 2.48 -10.88
N ALA A 358 -8.46 1.40 -11.55
CA ALA A 358 -9.39 0.39 -12.06
C ALA A 358 -10.12 -0.34 -10.92
N ILE A 359 -9.42 -0.64 -9.81
CA ILE A 359 -10.03 -1.25 -8.63
C ILE A 359 -11.01 -0.28 -7.94
N ASP A 360 -10.63 0.98 -7.75
CA ASP A 360 -11.48 1.99 -7.12
C ASP A 360 -12.78 2.21 -7.93
N GLN A 361 -12.69 2.17 -9.26
CA GLN A 361 -13.87 2.20 -10.13
C GLN A 361 -14.76 0.97 -9.95
N GLU A 362 -14.20 -0.22 -9.76
CA GLU A 362 -14.99 -1.43 -9.48
C GLU A 362 -15.66 -1.38 -8.10
N GLU A 363 -14.95 -0.92 -7.06
CA GLU A 363 -15.49 -0.77 -5.71
C GLU A 363 -16.65 0.24 -5.68
N ALA A 364 -16.51 1.38 -6.36
CA ALA A 364 -17.59 2.35 -6.50
C ALA A 364 -18.83 1.71 -7.16
N VAL A 365 -18.65 0.93 -8.23
CA VAL A 365 -19.74 0.22 -8.92
C VAL A 365 -20.36 -0.87 -8.05
N ASP A 366 -19.57 -1.57 -7.23
CA ASP A 366 -20.08 -2.57 -6.28
C ASP A 366 -20.90 -1.93 -5.16
N ASN A 367 -20.54 -0.74 -4.69
CA ASN A 367 -21.38 0.04 -3.77
C ASN A 367 -22.72 0.41 -4.39
N PHE A 368 -22.75 0.83 -5.66
CA PHE A 368 -24.02 1.06 -6.38
C PHE A 368 -24.82 -0.24 -6.57
N LEU A 369 -24.16 -1.36 -6.83
CA LEU A 369 -24.83 -2.67 -6.92
C LEU A 369 -25.48 -3.06 -5.59
N ASN A 370 -24.83 -2.81 -4.45
CA ASN A 370 -25.41 -3.04 -3.13
C ASN A 370 -26.70 -2.24 -2.93
N ILE A 371 -26.75 -0.99 -3.39
CA ILE A 371 -27.98 -0.18 -3.37
C ILE A 371 -29.07 -0.82 -4.24
N VAL A 372 -28.73 -1.33 -5.43
CA VAL A 372 -29.69 -2.06 -6.28
C VAL A 372 -30.20 -3.33 -5.58
N LEU A 373 -29.32 -4.09 -4.93
CA LEU A 373 -29.70 -5.29 -4.18
C LEU A 373 -30.63 -4.97 -3.01
N ILE A 374 -30.34 -3.93 -2.23
CA ILE A 374 -31.20 -3.48 -1.13
C ILE A 374 -32.57 -3.02 -1.65
N THR A 375 -32.60 -2.20 -2.71
CA THR A 375 -33.87 -1.73 -3.28
C THR A 375 -34.70 -2.86 -3.87
N THR A 376 -34.07 -3.85 -4.51
CA THR A 376 -34.76 -5.05 -5.00
C THR A 376 -35.24 -5.96 -3.87
N LEU A 377 -34.51 -6.06 -2.76
CA LEU A 377 -34.97 -6.78 -1.57
C LEU A 377 -36.22 -6.12 -0.97
N ILE A 378 -36.23 -4.79 -0.83
CA ILE A 378 -37.41 -4.04 -0.38
C ILE A 378 -38.61 -4.31 -1.29
N ARG A 379 -38.40 -4.40 -2.62
CA ARG A 379 -39.44 -4.76 -3.57
C ARG A 379 -40.02 -6.14 -3.37
N VAL A 380 -39.17 -7.11 -3.11
CA VAL A 380 -39.61 -8.48 -2.80
C VAL A 380 -40.44 -8.48 -1.53
N ILE A 381 -40.05 -7.71 -0.50
CA ILE A 381 -40.84 -7.57 0.73
C ILE A 381 -42.22 -6.95 0.42
N GLN A 382 -42.27 -5.90 -0.40
CA GLN A 382 -43.53 -5.28 -0.81
C GLN A 382 -44.43 -6.25 -1.60
N SER A 383 -43.88 -7.10 -2.47
CA SER A 383 -44.66 -8.07 -3.24
C SER A 383 -45.24 -9.20 -2.37
N THR A 384 -44.69 -9.46 -1.19
CA THR A 384 -45.29 -10.41 -0.23
C THR A 384 -46.64 -9.96 0.32
N SER A 385 -47.00 -8.68 0.17
CA SER A 385 -48.31 -8.14 0.56
C SER A 385 -49.49 -8.73 -0.24
N LEU A 386 -49.23 -9.51 -1.29
CA LEU A 386 -50.27 -10.28 -1.99
C LEU A 386 -50.95 -11.33 -1.10
N HIS A 387 -50.28 -11.79 -0.04
CA HIS A 387 -50.88 -12.72 0.91
C HIS A 387 -51.60 -11.96 2.04
N PRO A 388 -52.89 -12.23 2.33
CA PRO A 388 -53.71 -11.44 3.27
C PRO A 388 -53.10 -11.28 4.67
N ARG A 389 -52.39 -12.29 5.17
CA ARG A 389 -51.72 -12.19 6.49
C ARG A 389 -50.48 -11.31 6.49
N LEU A 390 -49.72 -11.32 5.40
CA LEU A 390 -48.52 -10.50 5.26
C LEU A 390 -48.88 -9.05 4.92
N ALA A 391 -50.00 -8.84 4.22
CA ALA A 391 -50.56 -7.51 3.95
C ALA A 391 -50.87 -6.74 5.24
N LEU A 392 -51.38 -7.42 6.27
CA LEU A 392 -51.61 -6.81 7.57
C LEU A 392 -50.29 -6.33 8.19
N LEU A 393 -49.23 -7.16 8.12
CA LEU A 393 -47.91 -6.80 8.65
C LEU A 393 -47.30 -5.60 7.90
N THR A 394 -47.28 -5.63 6.55
CA THR A 394 -46.75 -4.51 5.76
C THR A 394 -47.57 -3.24 5.94
N GLY A 395 -48.89 -3.37 6.09
CA GLY A 395 -49.78 -2.26 6.45
C GLY A 395 -49.47 -1.66 7.81
N THR A 396 -49.26 -2.49 8.84
CA THR A 396 -48.88 -2.00 10.18
C THR A 396 -47.53 -1.29 10.17
N ILE A 397 -46.53 -1.80 9.46
CA ILE A 397 -45.22 -1.16 9.34
C ILE A 397 -45.35 0.18 8.60
N SER A 398 -46.12 0.22 7.50
CA SER A 398 -46.33 1.44 6.72
C SER A 398 -47.04 2.53 7.52
N GLN A 399 -47.96 2.17 8.41
CA GLN A 399 -48.64 3.11 9.29
C GLN A 399 -47.76 3.56 10.46
N ALA A 400 -46.98 2.64 11.04
CA ALA A 400 -46.06 2.95 12.13
C ALA A 400 -44.81 3.72 11.69
N MET A 401 -44.54 3.82 10.38
CA MET A 401 -43.35 4.47 9.84
C MET A 401 -43.23 5.95 10.26
N ASP A 402 -44.35 6.66 10.40
CA ASP A 402 -44.36 8.05 10.87
C ASP A 402 -43.88 8.14 12.33
N ASP A 403 -44.43 7.30 13.22
CA ASP A 403 -44.02 7.23 14.63
C ASP A 403 -42.57 6.78 14.79
N PHE A 404 -42.12 5.82 13.97
CA PHE A 404 -40.73 5.37 13.95
C PHE A 404 -39.78 6.47 13.49
N TRP A 405 -40.17 7.28 12.50
CA TRP A 405 -39.35 8.38 12.01
C TRP A 405 -39.15 9.45 13.09
N HIS A 406 -40.22 9.86 13.77
CA HIS A 406 -40.14 10.80 14.90
C HIS A 406 -39.27 10.24 16.03
N SER A 407 -39.46 8.96 16.38
CA SER A 407 -38.66 8.29 17.41
C SER A 407 -37.18 8.20 17.01
N ALA A 408 -36.88 7.90 15.75
CA ALA A 408 -35.52 7.83 15.22
C ALA A 408 -34.81 9.20 15.30
N LEU A 409 -35.51 10.30 14.99
CA LEU A 409 -34.96 11.65 15.14
C LEU A 409 -34.61 11.96 16.60
N LEU A 410 -35.47 11.58 17.56
CA LEU A 410 -35.19 11.77 18.98
C LEU A 410 -34.00 10.92 19.46
N ILE A 411 -33.92 9.66 19.02
CA ILE A 411 -32.79 8.78 19.33
C ILE A 411 -31.49 9.37 18.75
N MET A 412 -31.50 9.81 17.49
CA MET A 412 -30.32 10.43 16.85
C MET A 412 -29.89 11.71 17.57
N LEU A 413 -30.84 12.53 18.04
CA LEU A 413 -30.54 13.72 18.84
C LEU A 413 -29.87 13.36 20.17
N ILE A 414 -30.40 12.37 20.89
CA ILE A 414 -29.88 11.91 22.17
C ILE A 414 -28.48 11.28 21.97
N MET A 415 -28.34 10.38 21.00
CA MET A 415 -27.07 9.76 20.63
C MET A 415 -26.05 10.80 20.22
N GLY A 416 -26.42 11.78 19.40
CA GLY A 416 -25.54 12.88 18.99
C GLY A 416 -25.08 13.76 20.16
N SER A 417 -25.96 13.96 21.16
CA SER A 417 -25.62 14.68 22.39
C SER A 417 -24.62 13.89 23.25
N PHE A 418 -24.83 12.59 23.42
CA PHE A 418 -23.89 11.72 24.13
C PHE A 418 -22.56 11.57 23.39
N ALA A 419 -22.57 11.49 22.06
CA ALA A 419 -21.37 11.46 21.25
C ALA A 419 -20.55 12.74 21.47
N GLY A 420 -21.20 13.91 21.46
CA GLY A 420 -20.55 15.17 21.76
C GLY A 420 -19.92 15.22 23.16
N ILE A 421 -20.62 14.72 24.19
CA ILE A 421 -20.08 14.61 25.54
C ILE A 421 -18.91 13.63 25.57
N GLY A 422 -19.03 12.48 24.90
CA GLY A 422 -17.99 11.45 24.81
C GLY A 422 -16.71 11.99 24.16
N THR A 423 -16.83 12.63 23.00
CA THR A 423 -15.70 13.26 22.32
C THR A 423 -15.04 14.32 23.19
N TRP A 424 -15.83 15.18 23.83
CA TRP A 424 -15.28 16.25 24.67
C TRP A 424 -14.60 15.72 25.94
N ARG A 425 -15.16 14.69 26.58
CA ARG A 425 -14.66 14.18 27.87
C ARG A 425 -13.53 13.18 27.73
N PHE A 426 -13.61 12.30 26.72
CA PHE A 426 -12.74 11.14 26.56
C PHE A 426 -11.89 11.18 25.28
N GLY A 427 -12.13 12.11 24.35
CA GLY A 427 -11.44 12.13 23.07
C GLY A 427 -9.91 12.33 23.15
N SER A 428 -9.39 12.82 24.28
CA SER A 428 -7.94 12.91 24.52
C SER A 428 -7.33 11.63 25.10
N GLU A 429 -8.14 10.76 25.70
CA GLU A 429 -7.69 9.56 26.43
C GLU A 429 -7.99 8.28 25.64
N LEU A 430 -9.13 8.24 24.93
CA LEU A 430 -9.63 7.07 24.20
C LEU A 430 -9.82 7.40 22.73
N GLU A 431 -9.11 6.67 21.86
CA GLU A 431 -9.15 6.85 20.41
C GLU A 431 -10.57 6.65 19.83
N MET A 432 -11.35 5.70 20.37
CA MET A 432 -12.74 5.46 19.98
C MET A 432 -13.65 6.69 20.17
N PHE A 433 -13.27 7.63 21.04
CA PHE A 433 -13.97 8.90 21.24
C PHE A 433 -13.21 10.08 20.62
N GLY A 434 -12.17 9.86 19.82
CA GLY A 434 -11.31 10.91 19.29
C GLY A 434 -12.05 11.90 18.37
N THR A 435 -13.01 11.41 17.58
CA THR A 435 -13.87 12.23 16.71
C THR A 435 -15.35 12.02 17.01
N TRP A 436 -16.18 13.00 16.65
CA TRP A 436 -17.63 12.91 16.86
C TRP A 436 -18.27 11.75 16.09
N GLU A 437 -17.81 11.50 14.86
CA GLU A 437 -18.28 10.38 14.03
C GLU A 437 -17.92 9.02 14.65
N MET A 438 -16.66 8.85 15.06
CA MET A 438 -16.23 7.65 15.77
C MET A 438 -17.02 7.46 17.06
N SER A 439 -17.23 8.54 17.82
CA SER A 439 -18.03 8.50 19.06
C SER A 439 -19.47 8.05 18.82
N MET A 440 -20.10 8.46 17.70
CA MET A 440 -21.44 7.99 17.32
C MET A 440 -21.45 6.50 16.98
N GLN A 441 -20.46 6.03 16.20
CA GLN A 441 -20.32 4.62 15.85
C GLN A 441 -20.07 3.76 17.11
N THR A 442 -19.20 4.22 18.00
CA THR A 442 -18.90 3.58 19.28
C THR A 442 -20.14 3.50 20.17
N LEU A 443 -20.91 4.59 20.32
CA LEU A 443 -22.16 4.53 21.09
C LEU A 443 -23.15 3.53 20.49
N PHE A 444 -23.25 3.45 19.17
CA PHE A 444 -24.09 2.45 18.51
C PHE A 444 -23.59 1.02 18.80
N MET A 445 -22.28 0.77 18.71
CA MET A 445 -21.68 -0.51 19.07
C MET A 445 -21.91 -0.89 20.54
N LEU A 446 -21.82 0.08 21.45
CA LEU A 446 -22.12 -0.11 22.88
C LEU A 446 -23.60 -0.49 23.10
N THR A 447 -24.54 0.08 22.32
CA THR A 447 -25.95 -0.35 22.40
C THR A 447 -26.18 -1.78 21.92
N LEU A 448 -25.31 -2.29 21.04
CA LEU A 448 -25.30 -3.69 20.60
C LEU A 448 -24.56 -4.62 21.59
N GLY A 449 -23.98 -4.07 22.65
CA GLY A 449 -23.21 -4.82 23.65
C GLY A 449 -21.80 -5.17 23.18
N HIS A 450 -21.29 -4.53 22.13
CA HIS A 450 -19.89 -4.65 21.74
C HIS A 450 -19.06 -3.71 22.61
N PHE A 451 -18.31 -4.30 23.53
CA PHE A 451 -17.30 -3.62 24.32
C PHE A 451 -15.97 -4.10 23.76
N ASP A 452 -15.27 -3.23 23.04
CA ASP A 452 -13.85 -3.46 22.80
C ASP A 452 -13.16 -3.50 24.17
N ASP A 453 -12.28 -4.47 24.39
CA ASP A 453 -11.52 -4.60 25.63
C ASP A 453 -10.70 -3.31 25.82
N ILE A 454 -11.18 -2.45 26.73
CA ILE A 454 -10.57 -1.18 27.15
C ILE A 454 -9.18 -1.42 27.74
#